data_AF-A0A7J4K5H4-F1
#
_entry.id   AF-A0A7J4K5H4-F1
#
_cell.length_a   1.000
_cell.length_b   1.000
_cell.length_c   1.000
_cell.angle_alpha   90.00
_cell.angle_beta   90.00
_cell.angle_gamma   90.00
#
_symmetry.space_group_name_H-M   'P 1'
#
loop_
_entity.id
_entity.type
_entity.pdbx_description
1 polymer ?
#
loop_
_entity_poly.entity_id
_entity_poly.type
_entity_poly.pdbx_seq_one_letter_code
_entity_poly.pdbx_strand_id
1 'polypeptide(L)'
;SFTTEYGTLKTKVKAPKAGKAGKGEEEPKADYCVLTTSDKNFIKEFAFDIKENFKSLFIKHTFVIESLVVPDEYKNDLEKARMNARRKGKIIRNLTIDDKQDVKEMNFEA
;
A
#
# COMPACT_ATOMS: atom_id res chain seq x y z
N SER A 1 -20.22 10.89 3.57
CA SER A 1 -20.17 9.83 2.54
C SER A 1 -20.47 10.46 1.20
N PHE A 2 -19.86 9.96 0.13
CA PHE A 2 -20.09 10.41 -1.23
C PHE A 2 -20.59 9.21 -2.05
N THR A 3 -21.66 9.39 -2.81
CA THR A 3 -22.29 8.32 -3.60
C THR A 3 -22.20 8.68 -5.08
N THR A 4 -21.75 7.72 -5.88
CA THR A 4 -21.65 7.80 -7.34
C THR A 4 -22.32 6.59 -7.97
N GLU A 5 -22.36 6.54 -9.30
CA GLU A 5 -22.76 5.34 -10.05
C GLU A 5 -21.92 4.10 -9.72
N TYR A 6 -20.66 4.28 -9.29
CA TYR A 6 -19.75 3.20 -8.92
C TYR A 6 -19.94 2.71 -7.47
N GLY A 7 -20.72 3.40 -6.64
CA GLY A 7 -20.99 2.98 -5.27
C GLY A 7 -20.89 4.10 -4.24
N THR A 8 -20.72 3.72 -2.97
CA THR A 8 -20.66 4.67 -1.84
C THR A 8 -19.28 4.65 -1.21
N LEU A 9 -18.61 5.81 -1.23
CA LEU A 9 -17.34 6.05 -0.56
C LEU A 9 -17.58 6.69 0.82
N LYS A 10 -17.03 6.07 1.86
CA LYS A 10 -17.04 6.57 3.23
C LYS A 10 -15.60 6.83 3.67
N THR A 11 -15.32 8.05 4.11
CA THR A 11 -14.05 8.41 4.72
C THR A 11 -14.27 8.79 6.18
N LYS A 12 -13.34 8.38 7.06
CA LYS A 12 -13.30 8.88 8.43
C LYS A 12 -12.73 10.30 8.45
N VAL A 13 -13.21 11.12 9.38
CA VAL A 13 -12.75 12.52 9.53
C VAL A 13 -11.29 12.58 9.98
N LYS A 14 -10.87 11.62 10.81
CA LYS A 14 -9.50 11.54 11.32
C LYS A 14 -8.70 10.55 10.48
N ALA A 15 -7.60 11.04 9.91
CA ALA A 15 -6.60 10.22 9.27
C ALA A 15 -6.07 9.15 10.25
N PRO A 16 -5.66 7.97 9.74
CA PRO A 16 -4.96 6.99 10.55
C PRO A 16 -3.72 7.67 11.15
N LYS A 17 -3.46 7.36 12.42
CA LYS A 17 -2.27 7.90 13.08
C LYS A 17 -1.04 7.32 12.39
N ALA A 18 -0.09 8.18 12.02
CA ALA A 18 1.20 7.73 11.55
C ALA A 18 1.88 6.94 12.66
N GLY A 19 2.56 5.88 12.26
CA GLY A 19 3.23 5.05 13.21
C GLY A 19 4.40 5.74 13.89
N LYS A 20 4.43 5.72 15.21
CA LYS A 20 5.54 6.23 16.01
C LYS A 20 6.69 5.23 15.97
N ALA A 21 7.83 5.66 15.45
CA ALA A 21 9.06 4.87 15.45
C ALA A 21 9.36 4.34 16.87
N GLY A 22 9.61 3.03 16.99
CA GLY A 22 10.08 2.38 18.22
C GLY A 22 9.00 1.91 19.20
N LYS A 23 7.70 2.15 18.95
CA LYS A 23 6.64 1.40 19.63
C LYS A 23 6.17 0.31 18.67
N GLY A 24 6.21 -0.96 19.07
CA GLY A 24 5.66 -2.05 18.27
C GLY A 24 4.18 -1.75 18.04
N GLU A 25 3.83 -1.36 16.83
CA GLU A 25 2.50 -0.84 16.57
C GLU A 25 1.54 -1.94 16.13
N GLU A 26 0.30 -1.80 16.60
CA GLU A 26 -0.86 -2.49 16.08
C GLU A 26 -0.86 -2.46 14.54
N GLU A 27 -1.25 -3.56 13.91
CA GLU A 27 -1.36 -3.60 12.46
C GLU A 27 -2.24 -2.48 11.93
N PRO A 28 -1.87 -1.85 10.80
CA PRO A 28 -2.64 -0.75 10.23
C PRO A 28 -4.06 -1.19 9.91
N LYS A 29 -5.04 -0.50 10.48
CA LYS A 29 -6.47 -0.73 10.22
C LYS A 29 -6.89 -0.09 8.90
N ALA A 30 -7.37 -0.91 7.97
CA ALA A 30 -7.84 -0.48 6.64
C ALA A 30 -9.30 0.01 6.67
N ASP A 31 -9.63 0.96 7.55
CA ASP A 31 -11.01 1.44 7.75
C ASP A 31 -11.17 2.96 7.60
N TYR A 32 -10.11 3.65 7.16
CA TYR A 32 -10.14 5.09 6.91
C TYR A 32 -10.95 5.47 5.68
N CYS A 33 -10.81 4.73 4.58
CA CYS A 33 -11.48 4.96 3.31
C CYS A 33 -12.09 3.65 2.83
N VAL A 34 -13.42 3.58 2.80
CA VAL A 34 -14.18 2.37 2.48
C VAL A 34 -15.09 2.64 1.30
N LEU A 35 -14.87 1.93 0.20
CA LEU A 35 -15.78 1.89 -0.94
C LEU A 35 -16.69 0.68 -0.82
N THR A 36 -18.00 0.90 -0.85
CA THR A 36 -18.99 -0.17 -1.01
C THR A 36 -19.55 -0.10 -2.43
N THR A 37 -19.31 -1.16 -3.21
CA THR A 37 -19.68 -1.24 -4.63
C THR A 37 -20.16 -2.64 -5.00
N SER A 38 -21.00 -2.73 -6.03
CA SER A 38 -21.36 -3.97 -6.72
C SER A 38 -20.47 -4.27 -7.93
N ASP A 39 -19.63 -3.31 -8.36
CA ASP A 39 -18.71 -3.49 -9.48
C ASP A 39 -17.52 -4.38 -9.06
N LYS A 40 -17.48 -5.58 -9.62
CA LYS A 40 -16.43 -6.57 -9.34
C LYS A 40 -15.11 -6.27 -10.04
N ASN A 41 -15.05 -5.31 -10.96
CA ASN A 41 -13.80 -4.97 -11.66
C ASN A 41 -12.75 -4.40 -10.70
N PHE A 42 -13.16 -3.65 -9.68
CA PHE A 42 -12.25 -3.17 -8.62
C PHE A 42 -11.50 -4.31 -7.92
N ILE A 43 -12.13 -5.49 -7.77
CA ILE A 43 -11.46 -6.65 -7.17
C ILE A 43 -10.25 -7.05 -8.03
N LYS A 44 -10.40 -7.07 -9.36
CA LYS A 44 -9.32 -7.44 -10.28
C LYS A 44 -8.16 -6.43 -10.26
N GLU A 45 -8.46 -5.15 -10.05
CA GLU A 45 -7.44 -4.10 -9.97
C GLU A 45 -6.55 -4.24 -8.73
N PHE A 46 -7.15 -4.48 -7.55
CA PHE A 46 -6.40 -4.54 -6.29
C PHE A 46 -5.87 -5.93 -5.93
N ALA A 47 -6.56 -6.99 -6.38
CA ALA A 47 -6.24 -8.40 -6.12
C ALA A 47 -5.73 -9.10 -7.40
N PHE A 48 -5.01 -8.39 -8.27
CA PHE A 48 -4.52 -8.87 -9.57
C PHE A 48 -3.71 -10.17 -9.52
N ASP A 49 -3.09 -10.46 -8.37
CA ASP A 49 -2.24 -11.62 -8.15
C ASP A 49 -2.96 -12.77 -7.42
N ILE A 50 -4.26 -12.64 -7.17
CA ILE A 50 -5.12 -13.64 -6.53
C ILE A 50 -5.95 -14.34 -7.60
N LYS A 51 -5.72 -15.64 -7.78
CA LYS A 51 -6.41 -16.47 -8.79
C LYS A 51 -7.62 -17.22 -8.24
N GLU A 52 -7.72 -17.34 -6.93
CA GLU A 52 -8.76 -18.10 -6.23
C GLU A 52 -9.95 -17.21 -5.88
N ASN A 53 -11.14 -17.80 -5.78
CA ASN A 53 -12.30 -17.10 -5.22
C ASN A 53 -12.15 -17.01 -3.70
N PHE A 54 -12.52 -15.87 -3.12
CA PHE A 54 -12.44 -15.63 -1.69
C PHE A 54 -13.68 -14.89 -1.18
N LYS A 55 -13.99 -15.06 0.10
CA LYS A 55 -15.06 -14.29 0.78
C LYS A 55 -14.49 -13.01 1.40
N SER A 56 -13.30 -13.09 2.00
CA SER A 56 -12.56 -11.95 2.53
C SER A 56 -11.10 -11.99 2.08
N LEU A 57 -10.59 -10.80 1.76
CA LEU A 57 -9.19 -10.59 1.40
C LEU A 57 -8.66 -9.38 2.16
N PHE A 58 -7.58 -9.59 2.89
CA PHE A 58 -6.79 -8.52 3.49
C PHE A 58 -5.42 -8.47 2.85
N ILE A 59 -4.98 -7.27 2.47
CA ILE A 59 -3.71 -7.04 1.77
C ILE A 59 -2.94 -5.99 2.55
N LYS A 60 -1.70 -6.31 2.94
CA LYS A 60 -0.79 -5.40 3.62
C LYS A 60 0.54 -5.36 2.88
N HIS A 61 0.92 -4.20 2.37
CA HIS A 61 2.24 -3.96 1.81
C HIS A 61 3.16 -3.30 2.83
N THR A 62 4.35 -3.86 2.98
CA THR A 62 5.44 -3.27 3.76
C THR A 62 6.56 -2.91 2.81
N PHE A 63 6.86 -1.61 2.71
CA PHE A 63 8.00 -1.11 1.95
C PHE A 63 9.23 -1.06 2.85
N VAL A 64 10.20 -1.91 2.57
CA VAL A 64 11.51 -1.91 3.22
C VAL A 64 12.47 -1.13 2.34
N ILE A 65 12.80 0.10 2.75
CA ILE A 65 13.74 0.95 2.00
C ILE A 65 15.16 0.60 2.46
N GLU A 66 15.97 0.07 1.55
CA GLU A 66 17.35 -0.33 1.83
C GLU A 66 18.34 0.78 1.44
N SER A 67 18.07 1.53 0.38
CA SER A 67 18.95 2.62 -0.07
C SER A 67 18.22 3.72 -0.84
N LEU A 68 18.87 4.88 -0.96
CA LEU A 68 18.46 5.97 -1.83
C LEU A 68 19.43 6.07 -3.01
N VAL A 69 18.91 6.02 -4.22
CA VAL A 69 19.67 6.14 -5.47
C VAL A 69 19.45 7.54 -6.03
N VAL A 70 20.50 8.36 -6.03
CA VAL A 70 20.47 9.70 -6.62
C VAL A 70 20.87 9.59 -8.10
N PRO A 71 20.04 10.05 -9.04
CA PRO A 71 20.43 10.13 -10.45
C PRO A 71 21.70 10.96 -10.65
N ASP A 72 22.56 10.54 -11.58
CA ASP A 72 23.88 11.17 -11.80
C ASP A 72 23.79 12.68 -12.08
N GLU A 73 22.74 13.10 -12.77
CA GLU A 73 22.45 14.50 -13.12
C GLU A 73 22.33 15.43 -11.91
N TYR A 74 21.96 14.88 -10.74
CA TYR A 74 21.70 15.66 -9.54
C TYR A 74 22.74 15.44 -8.44
N LYS A 75 23.79 14.63 -8.67
CA LYS A 75 24.80 14.32 -7.64
C LYS A 75 25.49 15.55 -7.06
N ASN A 76 25.68 16.60 -7.86
CA ASN A 76 26.39 17.82 -7.46
C ASN A 76 25.46 18.91 -6.88
N ASP A 77 24.14 18.70 -6.90
CA ASP A 77 23.15 19.66 -6.39
C ASP A 77 22.36 18.99 -5.27
N LEU A 78 22.70 19.32 -4.02
CA LEU A 78 22.13 18.67 -2.83
C LEU A 78 20.61 18.83 -2.71
N GLU A 79 20.06 19.94 -3.20
CA GLU A 79 18.62 20.19 -3.16
C GLU A 79 17.92 19.29 -4.18
N LYS A 80 18.43 19.26 -5.42
CA LYS A 80 17.88 18.38 -6.46
C LYS A 80 18.11 16.90 -6.17
N ALA A 81 19.23 16.54 -5.55
CA ALA A 81 19.54 15.18 -5.14
C ALA A 81 18.49 14.63 -4.16
N ARG A 82 18.08 15.45 -3.17
CA ARG A 82 17.06 15.06 -2.18
C ARG A 82 15.68 14.89 -2.81
N MET A 83 15.31 15.77 -3.73
CA MET A 83 13.99 15.74 -4.37
C MET A 83 13.86 14.58 -5.37
N ASN A 84 14.94 14.23 -6.07
CA ASN A 84 14.93 13.23 -7.14
C ASN A 84 15.53 11.88 -6.75
N ALA A 85 15.89 11.68 -5.48
CA ALA A 85 16.38 10.40 -5.00
C ALA A 85 15.30 9.32 -5.11
N ARG A 86 15.62 8.23 -5.80
CA ARG A 86 14.78 7.04 -5.91
C ARG A 86 14.98 6.16 -4.68
N ARG A 87 13.91 5.60 -4.15
CA ARG A 87 13.94 4.63 -3.07
C ARG A 87 14.13 3.24 -3.66
N LYS A 88 15.18 2.56 -3.23
CA LYS A 88 15.47 1.18 -3.61
C LYS A 88 15.33 0.27 -2.40
N GLY A 89 14.68 -0.87 -2.60
CA GLY A 89 14.51 -1.85 -1.55
C GLY A 89 13.51 -2.94 -1.95
N LYS A 90 12.67 -3.35 -0.99
CA LYS A 90 11.75 -4.48 -1.14
C LYS A 90 10.34 -4.13 -0.74
N ILE A 91 9.37 -4.71 -1.44
CA ILE A 91 7.96 -4.72 -1.07
C ILE A 91 7.64 -6.11 -0.57
N ILE A 92 7.21 -6.20 0.69
CA ILE A 92 6.66 -7.42 1.29
C ILE A 92 5.14 -7.29 1.26
N ARG A 93 4.48 -8.07 0.40
CA ARG A 93 3.01 -8.12 0.27
C ARG A 93 2.51 -9.31 1.07
N ASN A 94 1.88 -9.02 2.20
CA ASN A 94 1.20 -10.01 3.04
C ASN A 94 -0.27 -10.08 2.64
N LEU A 95 -0.75 -11.28 2.42
CA LEU A 95 -2.11 -11.59 2.00
C LEU A 95 -2.76 -12.47 3.05
N THR A 96 -3.98 -12.14 3.44
CA THR A 96 -4.83 -13.01 4.25
C THR A 96 -6.11 -13.29 3.48
N ILE A 97 -6.26 -14.52 2.99
CA ILE A 97 -7.38 -14.99 2.16
C ILE A 97 -8.18 -16.00 2.97
N ASP A 98 -9.40 -15.66 3.37
CA ASP A 98 -10.27 -16.54 4.17
C ASP A 98 -9.49 -17.22 5.34
N ASP A 99 -8.73 -16.40 6.09
CA ASP A 99 -7.87 -16.75 7.22
C ASP A 99 -6.55 -17.49 6.90
N LYS A 100 -6.27 -17.79 5.63
CA LYS A 100 -4.96 -18.31 5.20
C LYS A 100 -3.99 -17.18 4.88
N GLN A 101 -2.75 -17.29 5.35
CA GLN A 101 -1.71 -16.29 5.10
C GLN A 101 -0.80 -16.70 3.94
N ASP A 102 -0.47 -15.75 3.08
CA ASP A 102 0.54 -15.85 2.03
C ASP A 102 1.42 -14.59 2.03
N VAL A 103 2.71 -14.75 1.71
CA VAL A 103 3.69 -13.67 1.76
C VAL A 103 4.50 -13.68 0.47
N LYS A 104 4.53 -12.54 -0.22
CA LYS A 104 5.31 -12.34 -1.44
C LYS A 104 6.30 -11.21 -1.28
N GLU A 105 7.53 -11.43 -1.68
CA GLU A 105 8.59 -10.43 -1.65
C GLU A 105 9.03 -10.05 -3.07
N MET A 106 9.18 -8.75 -3.32
CA MET A 106 9.61 -8.23 -4.61
C MET A 106 10.57 -7.06 -4.41
N ASN A 107 11.67 -7.04 -5.17
CA ASN A 107 12.59 -5.90 -5.18
C ASN A 107 11.99 -4.76 -6.02
N PHE A 108 12.23 -3.52 -5.61
CA PHE A 108 11.80 -2.33 -6.35
C PHE A 108 12.84 -1.20 -6.28
N GLU A 109 12.77 -0.32 -7.27
CA GLU A 109 13.47 0.96 -7.33
C GLU A 109 12.52 2.00 -7.93
N ALA A 110 12.09 2.98 -7.13
CA ALA A 110 11.09 3.97 -7.52
C ALA A 110 11.38 5.35 -6.92
#